data_AF-A0AAV0KNB0-F1
#
_entry.id   AF-A0AAV0KNB0-F1
#
_cell.length_a   1.000
_cell.length_b   1.000
_cell.length_c   1.000
_cell.angle_alpha   90.00
_cell.angle_beta   90.00
_cell.angle_gamma   90.00
#
_symmetry.space_group_name_H-M   'P 1'
#
loop_
_entity.id
_entity.type
_entity.pdbx_description
1 polymer ?
#
loop_
_entity_poly.entity_id
_entity_poly.type
_entity_poly.pdbx_seq_one_letter_code
_entity_poly.pdbx_strand_id
1 'polypeptide(L)'
;MGRFNKEVAVKQFLMMRVKDLEADLETTKDSCKENMQQAALKERERFTQMQWDIEELQNRYFEKEMNLEFEQAQREHEESLKNSLIKENETLLKQFGTAKEELENMCKQLEEVELKSKSEVKLLVKEVKSLRGSNSELRQELTCLMKEKEDLESALLKEREEKAKVTTANVKLLHECEILCDRLQQCSVNFLIGEKNKIIVDSSSSPSDAIDLLETSDSRIGLLLAEAQLLVDEAGTSAPVLNVNGDGGVGEDASATDKKLRKMLAETFINYARSKMEVNSVIRCALNASAGMDSSEFDASEEETPKGRTALSKILDK
;
A
#
# COMPACT_ATOMS: atom_id res chain seq x y z
N MET A 1 168.53 64.56 74.78
CA MET A 1 167.15 65.10 74.87
C MET A 1 166.44 65.19 73.51
N GLY A 2 166.81 66.09 72.58
CA GLY A 2 165.96 66.41 71.41
C GLY A 2 165.64 65.30 70.38
N ARG A 3 166.52 64.32 70.14
CA ARG A 3 166.23 63.21 69.19
C ARG A 3 165.24 62.18 69.75
N PHE A 4 165.43 61.78 71.00
CA PHE A 4 164.57 60.79 71.68
C PHE A 4 163.10 61.24 71.73
N ASN A 5 162.82 62.50 72.04
CA ASN A 5 161.44 63.02 72.01
C ASN A 5 160.81 62.97 70.60
N LYS A 6 161.58 63.15 69.52
CA LYS A 6 161.07 63.02 68.15
C LYS A 6 160.77 61.56 67.81
N GLU A 7 161.63 60.64 68.21
CA GLU A 7 161.43 59.20 68.01
C GLU A 7 160.23 58.67 68.81
N VAL A 8 160.08 59.09 70.07
CA VAL A 8 158.90 58.80 70.90
C VAL A 8 157.62 59.37 70.25
N ALA A 9 157.65 60.61 69.75
CA ALA A 9 156.49 61.21 69.07
C ALA A 9 156.12 60.48 67.77
N VAL A 10 157.09 60.09 66.94
CA VAL A 10 156.85 59.30 65.72
C VAL A 10 156.30 57.91 66.07
N LYS A 11 156.83 57.26 67.11
CA LYS A 11 156.34 55.96 67.58
C LYS A 11 154.92 56.05 68.13
N GLN A 12 154.58 57.12 68.85
CA GLN A 12 153.22 57.42 69.31
C GLN A 12 152.27 57.69 68.14
N PHE A 13 152.68 58.46 67.13
CA PHE A 13 151.90 58.72 65.92
C PHE A 13 151.62 57.43 65.13
N LEU A 14 152.65 56.59 64.90
CA LEU A 14 152.48 55.31 64.22
C LEU A 14 151.60 54.35 65.02
N MET A 15 151.73 54.31 66.35
CA MET A 15 150.85 53.51 67.21
C MET A 15 149.39 54.00 67.16
N MET A 16 149.16 55.31 67.13
CA MET A 16 147.81 55.86 66.93
C MET A 16 147.28 55.45 65.56
N ARG A 17 148.07 55.66 64.50
CA ARG A 17 147.65 55.35 63.13
C ARG A 17 147.36 53.87 62.88
N VAL A 18 148.08 52.96 63.55
CA VAL A 18 147.78 51.52 63.52
C VAL A 18 146.45 51.25 64.21
N LYS A 19 146.19 51.82 65.39
CA LYS A 19 144.89 51.67 66.08
C LYS A 19 143.73 52.25 65.27
N ASP A 20 143.92 53.41 64.64
CA ASP A 20 142.93 54.01 63.75
C ASP A 20 142.62 53.06 62.59
N LEU A 21 143.65 52.49 61.95
CA LEU A 21 143.49 51.53 60.84
C LEU A 21 142.89 50.18 61.28
N GLU A 22 143.18 49.71 62.50
CA GLU A 22 142.55 48.52 63.09
C GLU A 22 141.06 48.77 63.37
N ALA A 23 140.69 49.96 63.85
CA ALA A 23 139.31 50.37 64.04
C ALA A 23 138.57 50.57 62.69
N ASP A 24 139.20 51.21 61.71
CA ASP A 24 138.67 51.36 60.34
C ASP A 24 138.47 49.99 59.67
N LEU A 25 139.38 49.03 59.90
CA LEU A 25 139.28 47.67 59.36
C LEU A 25 138.14 46.88 60.03
N GLU A 26 138.02 46.92 61.36
CA GLU A 26 136.98 46.18 62.07
C GLU A 26 135.59 46.77 61.78
N THR A 27 135.45 48.09 61.73
CA THR A 27 134.20 48.76 61.31
C THR A 27 133.84 48.46 59.85
N THR A 28 134.81 48.41 58.93
CA THR A 28 134.58 47.99 57.54
C THR A 28 134.16 46.52 57.44
N LYS A 29 134.76 45.65 58.26
CA LYS A 29 134.45 44.21 58.33
C LYS A 29 133.06 43.95 58.89
N ASP A 30 132.68 44.63 59.97
CA ASP A 30 131.34 44.54 60.54
C ASP A 30 130.28 45.14 59.61
N SER A 31 130.55 46.29 58.99
CA SER A 31 129.66 46.87 57.96
C SER A 31 129.50 45.95 56.76
N CYS A 32 130.57 45.31 56.26
CA CYS A 32 130.50 44.34 55.17
C CYS A 32 129.63 43.13 55.56
N LYS A 33 129.83 42.58 56.76
CA LYS A 33 129.04 41.47 57.31
C LYS A 33 127.56 41.84 57.46
N GLU A 34 127.26 43.02 57.99
CA GLU A 34 125.89 43.53 58.11
C GLU A 34 125.25 43.71 56.73
N ASN A 35 125.93 44.34 55.78
CA ASN A 35 125.45 44.51 54.41
C ASN A 35 125.13 43.16 53.74
N MET A 36 125.97 42.13 53.93
CA MET A 36 125.68 40.77 53.44
C MET A 36 124.46 40.14 54.13
N GLN A 37 124.30 40.32 55.44
CA GLN A 37 123.13 39.83 56.17
C GLN A 37 121.84 40.53 55.75
N GLN A 38 121.86 41.86 55.58
CA GLN A 38 120.74 42.65 55.08
C GLN A 38 120.36 42.25 53.64
N ALA A 39 121.35 42.05 52.76
CA ALA A 39 121.10 41.55 51.40
C ALA A 39 120.45 40.16 51.39
N ALA A 40 120.94 39.24 52.23
CA ALA A 40 120.38 37.89 52.37
C ALA A 40 118.98 37.87 53.02
N LEU A 41 118.65 38.83 53.89
CA LEU A 41 117.29 39.02 54.40
C LEU A 41 116.35 39.53 53.31
N LYS A 42 116.73 40.60 52.61
CA LYS A 42 115.94 41.21 51.53
C LYS A 42 115.64 40.25 50.39
N GLU A 43 116.59 39.38 50.03
CA GLU A 43 116.36 38.38 48.98
C GLU A 43 115.44 37.24 49.45
N ARG A 44 115.46 36.88 50.74
CA ARG A 44 114.51 35.93 51.34
C ARG A 44 113.09 36.49 51.39
N GLU A 45 112.95 37.78 51.73
CA GLU A 45 111.66 38.49 51.68
C GLU A 45 111.09 38.49 50.26
N ARG A 46 111.91 38.82 49.25
CA ARG A 46 111.53 38.75 47.83
C ARG A 46 111.11 37.35 47.38
N PHE A 47 111.89 36.33 47.75
CA PHE A 47 111.57 34.94 47.42
C PHE A 47 110.22 34.53 48.04
N THR A 48 109.98 34.90 49.29
CA THR A 48 108.72 34.61 50.00
C THR A 48 107.53 35.34 49.36
N GLN A 49 107.70 36.63 48.99
CA GLN A 49 106.65 37.38 48.27
C GLN A 49 106.34 36.73 46.92
N MET A 50 107.37 36.39 46.14
CA MET A 50 107.20 35.72 44.84
C MET A 50 106.51 34.36 44.99
N GLN A 51 106.77 33.61 46.07
CA GLN A 51 106.08 32.36 46.36
C GLN A 51 104.58 32.59 46.61
N TRP A 52 104.20 33.60 47.40
CA TRP A 52 102.79 34.00 47.59
C TRP A 52 102.13 34.45 46.29
N ASP A 53 102.81 35.29 45.49
CA ASP A 53 102.30 35.79 44.21
C ASP A 53 102.00 34.62 43.24
N ILE A 54 102.88 33.60 43.21
CA ILE A 54 102.71 32.38 42.39
C ILE A 54 101.51 31.57 42.89
N GLU A 55 101.36 31.35 44.19
CA GLU A 55 100.25 30.60 44.77
C GLU A 55 98.89 31.31 44.55
N GLU A 56 98.85 32.64 44.68
CA GLU A 56 97.66 33.45 44.36
C GLU A 56 97.31 33.38 42.85
N LEU A 57 98.31 33.38 41.97
CA LEU A 57 98.09 33.21 40.53
C LEU A 57 97.60 31.79 40.18
N GLN A 58 98.13 30.75 40.82
CA GLN A 58 97.70 29.36 40.64
C GLN A 58 96.25 29.16 41.09
N ASN A 59 95.90 29.66 42.28
CA ASN A 59 94.53 29.59 42.80
C ASN A 59 93.53 30.32 41.89
N ARG A 60 93.86 31.53 41.42
CA ARG A 60 93.03 32.29 40.46
C ARG A 60 92.94 31.66 39.07
N TYR A 61 93.96 30.91 38.65
CA TYR A 61 93.91 30.15 37.40
C TYR A 61 92.92 28.98 37.53
N PHE A 62 93.06 28.18 38.59
CA PHE A 62 92.20 27.03 38.85
C PHE A 62 90.72 27.42 39.05
N GLU A 63 90.45 28.51 39.78
CA GLU A 63 89.10 29.07 39.93
C GLU A 63 88.47 29.43 38.55
N LYS A 64 89.24 30.05 37.67
CA LYS A 64 88.77 30.40 36.31
C LYS A 64 88.59 29.18 35.41
N GLU A 65 89.45 28.17 35.55
CA GLU A 65 89.34 26.90 34.83
C GLU A 65 88.05 26.17 35.22
N MET A 66 87.79 26.02 36.53
CA MET A 66 86.55 25.42 37.04
C MET A 66 85.28 26.19 36.62
N ASN A 67 85.31 27.52 36.66
CA ASN A 67 84.19 28.34 36.19
C ASN A 67 83.95 28.17 34.68
N LEU A 68 85.02 28.08 33.88
CA LEU A 68 84.92 27.85 32.43
C LEU A 68 84.33 26.46 32.10
N GLU A 69 84.76 25.41 32.82
CA GLU A 69 84.20 24.06 32.68
C GLU A 69 82.71 24.03 33.04
N PHE A 70 82.32 24.69 34.15
CA PHE A 70 80.92 24.81 34.55
C PHE A 70 80.08 25.54 33.48
N GLU A 71 80.55 26.68 32.97
CA GLU A 71 79.87 27.42 31.88
C GLU A 71 79.80 26.62 30.56
N GLN A 72 80.75 25.72 30.29
CA GLN A 72 80.68 24.81 29.14
C GLN A 72 79.61 23.74 29.36
N ALA A 73 79.66 23.01 30.48
CA ALA A 73 78.68 21.98 30.83
C ALA A 73 77.24 22.52 30.89
N GLN A 74 77.05 23.74 31.42
CA GLN A 74 75.74 24.40 31.42
C GLN A 74 75.25 24.69 29.98
N ARG A 75 76.11 25.23 29.10
CA ARG A 75 75.74 25.51 27.71
C ARG A 75 75.39 24.25 26.93
N GLU A 76 76.14 23.17 27.10
CA GLU A 76 75.84 21.88 26.47
C GLU A 76 74.49 21.32 26.93
N HIS A 77 74.16 21.45 28.22
CA HIS A 77 72.87 21.05 28.76
C HIS A 77 71.72 21.91 28.22
N GLU A 78 71.89 23.24 28.16
CA GLU A 78 70.91 24.17 27.58
C GLU A 78 70.68 23.92 26.08
N GLU A 79 71.75 23.65 25.31
CA GLU A 79 71.64 23.29 23.90
C GLU A 79 70.94 21.94 23.70
N SER A 80 71.24 20.94 24.54
CA SER A 80 70.56 19.64 24.53
C SER A 80 69.06 19.77 24.80
N LEU A 81 68.67 20.54 25.83
CA LEU A 81 67.27 20.84 26.14
C LEU A 81 66.57 21.57 25.00
N LYS A 82 67.20 22.58 24.41
CA LYS A 82 66.68 23.32 23.26
C LYS A 82 66.45 22.39 22.05
N ASN A 83 67.41 21.52 21.76
CA ASN A 83 67.31 20.54 20.68
C ASN A 83 66.23 19.48 20.94
N SER A 84 65.99 19.10 22.20
CA SER A 84 64.86 18.24 22.59
C SER A 84 63.52 18.94 22.37
N LEU A 85 63.38 20.19 22.83
CA LEU A 85 62.16 20.98 22.70
C LEU A 85 61.80 21.28 21.25
N ILE A 86 62.80 21.53 20.38
CA ILE A 86 62.58 21.70 18.94
C ILE A 86 61.99 20.42 18.32
N LYS A 87 62.57 19.24 18.63
CA LYS A 87 62.07 17.96 18.13
C LYS A 87 60.65 17.66 18.60
N GLU A 88 60.35 17.92 19.87
CA GLU A 88 58.99 17.78 20.41
C GLU A 88 58.01 18.68 19.67
N ASN A 89 58.34 19.97 19.49
CA ASN A 89 57.52 20.93 18.76
C ASN A 89 57.28 20.51 17.30
N GLU A 90 58.32 20.02 16.60
CA GLU A 90 58.16 19.45 15.25
C GLU A 90 57.22 18.23 15.21
N THR A 91 57.24 17.37 16.24
CA THR A 91 56.29 16.24 16.32
C THR A 91 54.87 16.68 16.60
N LEU A 92 54.67 17.66 17.50
CA LEU A 92 53.36 18.24 17.80
C LEU A 92 52.77 18.98 16.59
N LEU A 93 53.58 19.72 15.82
CA LEU A 93 53.15 20.36 14.57
C LEU A 93 52.68 19.34 13.52
N LYS A 94 53.37 18.21 13.40
CA LYS A 94 52.95 17.11 12.51
C LYS A 94 51.62 16.49 12.97
N GLN A 95 51.48 16.18 14.26
CA GLN A 95 50.25 15.63 14.84
C GLN A 95 49.06 16.60 14.71
N PHE A 96 49.28 17.90 14.90
CA PHE A 96 48.26 18.92 14.69
C PHE A 96 47.84 19.00 13.21
N GLY A 97 48.79 18.89 12.28
CA GLY A 97 48.52 18.80 10.84
C GLY A 97 47.62 17.62 10.48
N THR A 98 47.96 16.41 10.94
CA THR A 98 47.18 15.20 10.66
C THR A 98 45.80 15.26 11.30
N ALA A 99 45.69 15.68 12.57
CA ALA A 99 44.40 15.80 13.26
C ALA A 99 43.48 16.83 12.59
N LYS A 100 44.05 17.91 12.02
CA LYS A 100 43.29 18.90 11.24
C LYS A 100 42.78 18.32 9.92
N GLU A 101 43.59 17.55 9.21
CA GLU A 101 43.20 16.90 7.95
C GLU A 101 42.11 15.83 8.17
N GLU A 102 42.24 15.02 9.23
CA GLU A 102 41.21 14.08 9.68
C GLU A 102 39.88 14.79 9.99
N LEU A 103 39.92 15.91 10.74
CA LEU A 103 38.74 16.69 11.05
C LEU A 103 38.08 17.30 9.79
N GLU A 104 38.87 17.81 8.84
CA GLU A 104 38.35 18.33 7.57
C GLU A 104 37.68 17.22 6.72
N ASN A 105 38.25 16.02 6.70
CA ASN A 105 37.66 14.85 6.02
C ASN A 105 36.34 14.43 6.69
N MET A 106 36.30 14.37 8.03
CA MET A 106 35.07 14.05 8.77
C MET A 106 33.97 15.09 8.55
N CYS A 107 34.30 16.38 8.47
CA CYS A 107 33.34 17.44 8.11
C CYS A 107 32.75 17.23 6.71
N LYS A 108 33.56 16.92 5.70
CA LYS A 108 33.08 16.63 4.33
C LYS A 108 32.14 15.42 4.28
N GLN A 109 32.46 14.36 5.02
CA GLN A 109 31.60 13.16 5.12
C GLN A 109 30.26 13.48 5.80
N LEU A 110 30.26 14.31 6.85
CA LEU A 110 29.03 14.76 7.50
C LEU A 110 28.14 15.59 6.55
N GLU A 111 28.72 16.50 5.76
CA GLU A 111 28.00 17.27 4.74
C GLU A 111 27.39 16.36 3.66
N GLU A 112 28.14 15.37 3.16
CA GLU A 112 27.64 14.40 2.17
C GLU A 112 26.45 13.58 2.73
N VAL A 113 26.58 13.06 3.96
CA VAL A 113 25.51 12.31 4.63
C VAL A 113 24.29 13.19 4.89
N GLU A 114 24.47 14.45 5.26
CA GLU A 114 23.37 15.40 5.47
C GLU A 114 22.64 15.71 4.15
N LEU A 115 23.37 15.94 3.04
CA LEU A 115 22.80 16.15 1.72
C LEU A 115 22.03 14.91 1.23
N LYS A 116 22.60 13.71 1.43
CA LYS A 116 21.95 12.44 1.10
C LYS A 116 20.65 12.26 1.90
N SER A 117 20.69 12.42 3.22
CA SER A 117 19.51 12.36 4.11
C SER A 117 18.42 13.37 3.71
N LYS A 118 18.80 14.63 3.43
CA LYS A 118 17.89 15.67 2.91
C LYS A 118 17.23 15.26 1.58
N SER A 119 17.89 14.47 0.74
CA SER A 119 17.32 13.97 -0.52
C SER A 119 16.38 12.78 -0.30
N GLU A 120 16.75 11.85 0.58
CA GLU A 120 15.94 10.68 0.95
C GLU A 120 14.63 11.09 1.64
N VAL A 121 14.68 12.03 2.58
CA VAL A 121 13.49 12.61 3.22
C VAL A 121 12.55 13.25 2.19
N LYS A 122 13.08 13.93 1.15
CA LYS A 122 12.26 14.49 0.07
C LYS A 122 11.60 13.41 -0.79
N LEU A 123 12.25 12.26 -0.99
CA LEU A 123 11.66 11.11 -1.69
C LEU A 123 10.55 10.48 -0.85
N LEU A 124 10.82 10.19 0.43
CA LEU A 124 9.82 9.65 1.37
C LEU A 124 8.58 10.56 1.48
N VAL A 125 8.75 11.89 1.51
CA VAL A 125 7.62 12.83 1.51
C VAL A 125 6.80 12.74 0.21
N LYS A 126 7.42 12.55 -0.96
CA LYS A 126 6.69 12.34 -2.22
C LYS A 126 5.94 11.02 -2.22
N GLU A 127 6.57 9.94 -1.77
CA GLU A 127 5.97 8.61 -1.68
C GLU A 127 4.79 8.59 -0.71
N VAL A 128 4.95 9.10 0.52
CA VAL A 128 3.86 9.24 1.50
C VAL A 128 2.71 10.10 0.96
N LYS A 129 3.00 11.15 0.18
CA LYS A 129 1.96 11.97 -0.47
C LYS A 129 1.22 11.19 -1.57
N SER A 130 1.92 10.40 -2.38
CA SER A 130 1.35 9.55 -3.42
C SER A 130 0.48 8.43 -2.82
N LEU A 131 1.01 7.69 -1.84
CA LEU A 131 0.28 6.65 -1.10
C LEU A 131 -0.98 7.20 -0.41
N ARG A 132 -0.91 8.41 0.15
CA ARG A 132 -2.08 9.08 0.75
C ARG A 132 -3.14 9.43 -0.30
N GLY A 133 -2.72 9.85 -1.50
CA GLY A 133 -3.62 10.08 -2.64
C GLY A 133 -4.34 8.79 -3.05
N SER A 134 -3.59 7.75 -3.38
CA SER A 134 -4.13 6.45 -3.80
C SER A 134 -5.04 5.80 -2.75
N ASN A 135 -4.70 5.88 -1.45
CA ASN A 135 -5.57 5.40 -0.36
C ASN A 135 -6.87 6.24 -0.25
N SER A 136 -6.83 7.53 -0.59
CA SER A 136 -8.05 8.36 -0.65
C SER A 136 -8.94 7.98 -1.84
N GLU A 137 -8.33 7.74 -3.01
CA GLU A 137 -9.02 7.31 -4.22
C GLU A 137 -9.69 5.95 -4.03
N LEU A 138 -8.95 4.95 -3.52
CA LEU A 138 -9.48 3.61 -3.21
C LEU A 138 -10.62 3.63 -2.18
N ARG A 139 -10.57 4.53 -1.18
CA ARG A 139 -11.68 4.71 -0.23
C ARG A 139 -12.92 5.31 -0.88
N GLN A 140 -12.74 6.24 -1.81
CA GLN A 140 -13.84 6.82 -2.57
C GLN A 140 -14.46 5.77 -3.50
N GLU A 141 -13.64 5.02 -4.23
CA GLU A 141 -14.07 3.92 -5.11
C GLU A 141 -14.83 2.84 -4.33
N LEU A 142 -14.31 2.39 -3.19
CA LEU A 142 -15.00 1.45 -2.30
C LEU A 142 -16.36 2.00 -1.83
N THR A 143 -16.44 3.28 -1.50
CA THR A 143 -17.70 3.93 -1.09
C THR A 143 -18.72 3.96 -2.25
N CYS A 144 -18.27 4.26 -3.47
CA CYS A 144 -19.11 4.21 -4.67
C CYS A 144 -19.61 2.78 -4.95
N LEU A 145 -18.72 1.79 -4.94
CA LEU A 145 -19.06 0.38 -5.17
C LEU A 145 -20.00 -0.20 -4.10
N MET A 146 -19.85 0.21 -2.84
CA MET A 146 -20.80 -0.17 -1.78
C MET A 146 -22.20 0.39 -2.07
N LYS A 147 -22.30 1.64 -2.51
CA LYS A 147 -23.60 2.23 -2.88
C LYS A 147 -24.20 1.57 -4.12
N GLU A 148 -23.40 1.35 -5.17
CA GLU A 148 -23.86 0.66 -6.38
C GLU A 148 -24.36 -0.76 -6.06
N LYS A 149 -23.67 -1.47 -5.16
CA LYS A 149 -24.13 -2.76 -4.63
C LYS A 149 -25.49 -2.65 -3.92
N GLU A 150 -25.69 -1.66 -3.05
CA GLU A 150 -26.95 -1.43 -2.34
C GLU A 150 -28.11 -1.09 -3.31
N ASP A 151 -27.84 -0.27 -4.33
CA ASP A 151 -28.80 0.09 -5.38
C ASP A 151 -29.17 -1.16 -6.23
N LEU A 152 -28.20 -1.99 -6.61
CA LEU A 152 -28.40 -3.25 -7.35
C LEU A 152 -29.13 -4.33 -6.52
N GLU A 153 -28.80 -4.48 -5.24
CA GLU A 153 -29.50 -5.41 -4.34
C GLU A 153 -30.96 -4.99 -4.15
N SER A 154 -31.24 -3.68 -4.07
CA SER A 154 -32.60 -3.13 -4.01
C SER A 154 -33.38 -3.39 -5.30
N ALA A 155 -32.75 -3.20 -6.47
CA ALA A 155 -33.36 -3.51 -7.77
C ALA A 155 -33.67 -5.01 -7.92
N LEU A 156 -32.74 -5.89 -7.53
CA LEU A 156 -32.91 -7.34 -7.56
C LEU A 156 -34.06 -7.82 -6.66
N LEU A 157 -34.22 -7.22 -5.48
CA LEU A 157 -35.35 -7.53 -4.59
C LEU A 157 -36.69 -7.14 -5.21
N LYS A 158 -36.75 -5.95 -5.85
CA LYS A 158 -37.95 -5.48 -6.56
C LYS A 158 -38.31 -6.41 -7.74
N GLU A 159 -37.33 -6.79 -8.56
CA GLU A 159 -37.53 -7.72 -9.67
C GLU A 159 -38.06 -9.08 -9.18
N ARG A 160 -37.51 -9.61 -8.07
CA ARG A 160 -38.00 -10.85 -7.45
C ARG A 160 -39.45 -10.73 -6.96
N GLU A 161 -39.82 -9.58 -6.39
CA GLU A 161 -41.20 -9.34 -5.94
C GLU A 161 -42.18 -9.25 -7.13
N GLU A 162 -41.81 -8.55 -8.20
CA GLU A 162 -42.59 -8.46 -9.43
C GLU A 162 -42.76 -9.83 -10.09
N LYS A 163 -41.68 -10.62 -10.19
CA LYS A 163 -41.70 -12.00 -10.68
C LYS A 163 -42.56 -12.92 -9.80
N ALA A 164 -42.55 -12.75 -8.47
CA ALA A 164 -43.43 -13.49 -7.56
C ALA A 164 -44.92 -13.13 -7.76
N LYS A 165 -45.23 -11.85 -8.02
CA LYS A 165 -46.60 -11.41 -8.36
C LYS A 165 -47.07 -12.01 -9.68
N VAL A 166 -46.26 -11.96 -10.74
CA VAL A 166 -46.59 -12.53 -12.06
C VAL A 166 -46.78 -14.05 -11.99
N THR A 167 -45.87 -14.77 -11.32
CA THR A 167 -46.02 -16.22 -11.15
C THR A 167 -47.26 -16.59 -10.34
N THR A 168 -47.60 -15.84 -9.29
CA THR A 168 -48.85 -16.02 -8.52
C THR A 168 -50.09 -15.77 -9.39
N ALA A 169 -50.08 -14.73 -10.23
CA ALA A 169 -51.19 -14.44 -11.15
C ALA A 169 -51.36 -15.51 -12.23
N ASN A 170 -50.26 -16.08 -12.72
CA ASN A 170 -50.29 -17.15 -13.72
C ASN A 170 -50.75 -18.49 -13.14
N VAL A 171 -50.39 -18.81 -11.89
CA VAL A 171 -50.94 -19.99 -11.18
C VAL A 171 -52.45 -19.87 -10.99
N LYS A 172 -52.97 -18.67 -10.65
CA LYS A 172 -54.42 -18.44 -10.57
C LYS A 172 -55.14 -18.63 -11.90
N LEU A 173 -54.63 -18.02 -12.98
CA LEU A 173 -55.18 -18.19 -14.33
C LEU A 173 -55.22 -19.67 -14.74
N LEU A 174 -54.12 -20.41 -14.52
CA LEU A 174 -54.08 -21.83 -14.86
C LEU A 174 -55.16 -22.60 -14.11
N HIS A 175 -55.34 -22.33 -12.81
CA HIS A 175 -56.38 -22.97 -12.01
C HIS A 175 -57.81 -22.61 -12.48
N GLU A 176 -58.07 -21.36 -12.85
CA GLU A 176 -59.34 -20.93 -13.45
C GLU A 176 -59.61 -21.65 -14.78
N CYS A 177 -58.59 -21.81 -15.62
CA CYS A 177 -58.69 -22.55 -16.87
C CYS A 177 -58.87 -24.07 -16.66
N GLU A 178 -58.26 -24.67 -15.64
CA GLU A 178 -58.50 -26.06 -15.22
C GLU A 178 -59.96 -26.25 -14.82
N ILE A 179 -60.50 -25.37 -13.95
CA ILE A 179 -61.91 -25.40 -13.51
C ILE A 179 -62.88 -25.30 -14.69
N LEU A 180 -62.60 -24.41 -15.66
CA LEU A 180 -63.41 -24.30 -16.88
C LEU A 180 -63.35 -25.58 -17.72
N CYS A 181 -62.17 -26.17 -17.91
CA CYS A 181 -61.99 -27.44 -18.63
C CYS A 181 -62.78 -28.58 -17.97
N ASP A 182 -62.69 -28.72 -16.65
CA ASP A 182 -63.40 -29.74 -15.88
C ASP A 182 -64.93 -29.55 -15.96
N ARG A 183 -65.42 -28.32 -15.80
CA ARG A 183 -66.85 -28.01 -15.93
C ARG A 183 -67.38 -28.26 -17.34
N LEU A 184 -66.59 -27.96 -18.37
CA LEU A 184 -66.94 -28.26 -19.76
C LEU A 184 -66.95 -29.77 -20.02
N GLN A 185 -65.99 -30.51 -19.47
CA GLN A 185 -65.99 -31.96 -19.55
C GLN A 185 -67.22 -32.57 -18.88
N GLN A 186 -67.64 -32.06 -17.72
CA GLN A 186 -68.88 -32.44 -17.02
C GLN A 186 -70.18 -32.08 -17.77
N CYS A 187 -70.13 -31.21 -18.78
CA CYS A 187 -71.28 -30.97 -19.67
C CYS A 187 -71.40 -32.04 -20.76
N SER A 188 -70.43 -32.95 -20.89
CA SER A 188 -70.50 -34.04 -21.89
C SER A 188 -71.54 -35.07 -21.48
N VAL A 189 -72.55 -35.28 -22.32
CA VAL A 189 -73.47 -36.41 -22.21
C VAL A 189 -72.85 -37.59 -22.95
N ASN A 190 -72.59 -38.69 -22.25
CA ASN A 190 -72.05 -39.91 -22.85
C ASN A 190 -73.19 -40.69 -23.53
N PHE A 191 -73.02 -41.01 -24.81
CA PHE A 191 -73.91 -41.90 -25.55
C PHE A 191 -73.11 -43.07 -26.12
N LEU A 192 -73.63 -44.29 -25.98
CA LEU A 192 -73.01 -45.48 -26.55
C LEU A 192 -73.49 -45.68 -28.00
N ILE A 193 -72.56 -45.83 -28.93
CA ILE A 193 -72.87 -46.23 -30.31
C ILE A 193 -72.96 -47.76 -30.33
N GLY A 194 -74.17 -48.29 -30.50
CA GLY A 194 -74.37 -49.74 -30.65
C GLY A 194 -73.93 -50.25 -32.03
N GLU A 195 -73.73 -51.57 -32.14
CA GLU A 195 -73.23 -52.29 -33.35
C GLU A 195 -74.02 -52.09 -34.66
N LYS A 196 -75.11 -51.30 -34.66
CA LYS A 196 -75.97 -51.01 -35.82
C LYS A 196 -76.09 -49.52 -36.15
N ASN A 197 -75.12 -48.69 -35.78
CA ASN A 197 -75.12 -47.23 -36.00
C ASN A 197 -76.35 -46.49 -35.42
N LYS A 198 -77.08 -47.12 -34.49
CA LYS A 198 -78.16 -46.49 -33.71
C LYS A 198 -77.56 -46.06 -32.37
N ILE A 199 -77.78 -44.79 -32.01
CA ILE A 199 -77.35 -44.25 -30.72
C ILE A 199 -78.17 -44.95 -29.63
N ILE A 200 -77.49 -45.70 -28.77
CA ILE A 200 -78.10 -46.33 -27.60
C ILE A 200 -77.88 -45.34 -26.45
N VAL A 201 -78.98 -44.70 -26.02
CA VAL A 201 -79.00 -43.96 -24.76
C VAL A 201 -79.00 -44.98 -23.62
N ASP A 202 -78.30 -44.71 -22.52
CA ASP A 202 -78.04 -45.67 -21.43
C ASP A 202 -79.32 -46.17 -20.73
N SER A 203 -79.93 -47.19 -21.33
CA SER A 203 -80.89 -48.18 -20.82
C SER A 203 -82.09 -47.71 -19.99
N SER A 204 -82.40 -46.42 -19.91
CA SER A 204 -83.39 -45.90 -18.96
C SER A 204 -84.17 -44.62 -19.36
N SER A 205 -83.81 -43.94 -20.45
CA SER A 205 -84.40 -42.65 -20.85
C SER A 205 -85.06 -42.70 -22.24
N SER A 206 -86.14 -41.94 -22.43
CA SER A 206 -86.77 -41.80 -23.75
C SER A 206 -85.93 -40.93 -24.70
N PRO A 207 -86.17 -40.98 -26.03
CA PRO A 207 -85.53 -40.07 -26.97
C PRO A 207 -85.80 -38.58 -26.68
N SER A 208 -86.92 -38.25 -26.03
CA SER A 208 -87.23 -36.88 -25.60
C SER A 208 -86.33 -36.43 -24.45
N ASP A 209 -86.21 -37.25 -23.40
CA ASP A 209 -85.36 -36.94 -22.23
C ASP A 209 -83.88 -36.76 -22.65
N ALA A 210 -83.44 -37.52 -23.64
CA ALA A 210 -82.10 -37.40 -24.23
C ALA A 210 -81.88 -36.07 -24.97
N ILE A 211 -82.92 -35.52 -25.60
CA ILE A 211 -82.87 -34.21 -26.26
C ILE A 211 -82.84 -33.08 -25.22
N ASP A 212 -83.65 -33.19 -24.16
CA ASP A 212 -83.69 -32.21 -23.06
C ASP A 212 -82.36 -32.15 -22.30
N LEU A 213 -81.70 -33.30 -22.10
CA LEU A 213 -80.35 -33.38 -21.54
C LEU A 213 -79.30 -32.70 -22.43
N LEU A 214 -79.42 -32.85 -23.75
CA LEU A 214 -78.54 -32.20 -24.74
C LEU A 214 -78.75 -30.68 -24.79
N GLU A 215 -80.00 -30.20 -24.70
CA GLU A 215 -80.32 -28.77 -24.63
C GLU A 215 -79.88 -28.14 -23.30
N THR A 216 -80.02 -28.87 -22.19
CA THR A 216 -79.48 -28.48 -20.88
C THR A 216 -77.94 -28.41 -20.90
N SER A 217 -77.30 -29.38 -21.56
CA SER A 217 -75.85 -29.38 -21.82
C SER A 217 -75.43 -28.15 -22.64
N ASP A 218 -76.05 -27.90 -23.79
CA ASP A 218 -75.74 -26.76 -24.65
C ASP A 218 -75.95 -25.42 -23.93
N SER A 219 -76.98 -25.32 -23.07
CA SER A 219 -77.22 -24.15 -22.22
C SER A 219 -76.10 -23.94 -21.19
N ARG A 220 -75.60 -25.02 -20.55
CA ARG A 220 -74.45 -24.95 -19.62
C ARG A 220 -73.14 -24.63 -20.35
N ILE A 221 -72.92 -25.16 -21.56
CA ILE A 221 -71.75 -24.83 -22.39
C ILE A 221 -71.80 -23.35 -22.81
N GLY A 222 -72.99 -22.82 -23.15
CA GLY A 222 -73.18 -21.40 -23.44
C GLY A 222 -72.78 -20.47 -22.29
N LEU A 223 -73.07 -20.86 -21.03
CA LEU A 223 -72.62 -20.11 -19.85
C LEU A 223 -71.09 -20.17 -19.67
N LEU A 224 -70.48 -21.33 -19.89
CA LEU A 224 -69.01 -21.50 -19.82
C LEU A 224 -68.28 -20.71 -20.90
N LEU A 225 -68.88 -20.56 -22.09
CA LEU A 225 -68.36 -19.71 -23.16
C LEU A 225 -68.33 -18.22 -22.76
N ALA A 226 -69.38 -17.74 -22.09
CA ALA A 226 -69.42 -16.36 -21.57
C ALA A 226 -68.38 -16.15 -20.47
N GLU A 227 -68.21 -17.11 -19.57
CA GLU A 227 -67.21 -17.09 -18.50
C GLU A 227 -65.77 -17.07 -19.04
N ALA A 228 -65.47 -17.89 -20.05
CA ALA A 228 -64.18 -17.90 -20.73
C ALA A 228 -63.89 -16.60 -21.51
N GLN A 229 -64.92 -15.95 -22.05
CA GLN A 229 -64.77 -14.64 -22.71
C GLN A 229 -64.44 -13.52 -21.70
N LEU A 230 -65.03 -13.56 -20.50
CA LEU A 230 -64.71 -12.61 -19.42
C LEU A 230 -63.26 -12.72 -18.95
N LEU A 231 -62.67 -13.93 -18.91
CA LEU A 231 -61.23 -14.10 -18.60
C LEU A 231 -60.29 -13.44 -19.62
N VAL A 232 -60.75 -13.21 -20.86
CA VAL A 232 -60.00 -12.43 -21.86
C VAL A 232 -60.12 -10.93 -21.59
N ASP A 233 -61.32 -10.46 -21.25
CA ASP A 233 -61.63 -9.03 -21.09
C ASP A 233 -61.12 -8.47 -19.75
N GLU A 234 -61.12 -9.27 -18.68
CA GLU A 234 -60.59 -8.88 -17.37
C GLU A 234 -59.07 -8.58 -17.42
N ALA A 235 -58.33 -9.25 -18.32
CA ALA A 235 -56.93 -8.96 -18.62
C ALA A 235 -56.71 -7.64 -19.40
N GLY A 236 -57.77 -7.05 -19.96
CA GLY A 236 -57.74 -5.75 -20.62
C GLY A 236 -57.75 -4.55 -19.67
N THR A 237 -58.22 -4.75 -18.42
CA THR A 237 -58.61 -3.63 -17.53
C THR A 237 -57.71 -3.46 -16.29
N SER A 238 -56.64 -4.26 -16.17
CA SER A 238 -55.61 -4.03 -15.14
C SER A 238 -54.83 -2.74 -15.46
N ALA A 239 -54.84 -1.81 -14.51
CA ALA A 239 -54.51 -0.40 -14.73
C ALA A 239 -53.11 -0.11 -15.30
N PRO A 240 -52.94 1.00 -16.06
CA PRO A 240 -51.63 1.45 -16.49
C PRO A 240 -50.83 1.97 -15.28
N VAL A 241 -49.86 1.20 -14.82
CA VAL A 241 -48.85 1.70 -13.88
C VAL A 241 -47.98 2.70 -14.63
N LEU A 242 -48.21 3.98 -14.36
CA LEU A 242 -47.40 5.09 -14.83
C LEU A 242 -45.95 4.88 -14.38
N ASN A 243 -45.07 4.45 -15.29
CA ASN A 243 -43.64 4.43 -15.04
C ASN A 243 -43.01 5.70 -15.63
N VAL A 244 -42.87 6.72 -14.79
CA VAL A 244 -42.19 7.96 -15.14
C VAL A 244 -40.68 7.77 -14.96
N ASN A 245 -39.97 7.80 -16.09
CA ASN A 245 -38.50 7.87 -16.26
C ASN A 245 -37.69 6.60 -15.94
N GLY A 246 -36.82 6.21 -16.88
CA GLY A 246 -35.66 5.35 -16.61
C GLY A 246 -35.48 4.17 -17.56
N ASP A 247 -34.86 4.45 -18.70
CA ASP A 247 -34.06 3.57 -19.59
C ASP A 247 -34.00 2.04 -19.29
N GLY A 248 -34.34 1.21 -20.29
CA GLY A 248 -34.28 -0.26 -20.19
C GLY A 248 -35.35 -1.00 -20.98
N GLY A 249 -35.28 -0.99 -22.31
CA GLY A 249 -36.29 -1.59 -23.20
C GLY A 249 -36.33 -3.13 -23.20
N VAL A 250 -37.04 -3.74 -22.24
CA VAL A 250 -37.36 -5.19 -22.23
C VAL A 250 -38.81 -5.50 -21.81
N GLY A 251 -39.46 -4.62 -21.02
CA GLY A 251 -40.75 -4.92 -20.39
C GLY A 251 -41.99 -4.95 -21.30
N GLU A 252 -41.92 -4.36 -22.49
CA GLU A 252 -43.10 -4.17 -23.36
C GLU A 252 -43.53 -5.49 -24.05
N ASP A 253 -42.56 -6.32 -24.43
CA ASP A 253 -42.81 -7.60 -25.12
C ASP A 253 -43.34 -8.69 -24.16
N ALA A 254 -42.93 -8.68 -22.89
CA ALA A 254 -43.41 -9.64 -21.88
C ALA A 254 -44.92 -9.49 -21.58
N SER A 255 -45.43 -8.26 -21.52
CA SER A 255 -46.87 -7.99 -21.34
C SER A 255 -47.68 -8.31 -22.61
N ALA A 256 -47.13 -8.00 -23.79
CA ALA A 256 -47.75 -8.32 -25.06
C ALA A 256 -47.85 -9.84 -25.31
N THR A 257 -46.80 -10.59 -24.96
CA THR A 257 -46.78 -12.06 -25.06
C THR A 257 -47.71 -12.74 -24.06
N ASP A 258 -47.79 -12.29 -22.79
CA ASP A 258 -48.76 -12.81 -21.82
C ASP A 258 -50.21 -12.62 -22.29
N LYS A 259 -50.57 -11.41 -22.75
CA LYS A 259 -51.90 -11.13 -23.33
C LYS A 259 -52.22 -12.03 -24.52
N LYS A 260 -51.22 -12.30 -25.38
CA LYS A 260 -51.36 -13.20 -26.53
C LYS A 260 -51.55 -14.66 -26.10
N LEU A 261 -50.87 -15.12 -25.05
CA LEU A 261 -51.02 -16.46 -24.49
C LEU A 261 -52.39 -16.65 -23.83
N ARG A 262 -52.84 -15.69 -23.00
CA ARG A 262 -54.20 -15.68 -22.42
C ARG A 262 -55.28 -15.79 -23.50
N LYS A 263 -55.16 -14.97 -24.55
CA LYS A 263 -56.07 -15.01 -25.69
C LYS A 263 -56.06 -16.37 -26.41
N MET A 264 -54.88 -16.95 -26.67
CA MET A 264 -54.76 -18.27 -27.30
C MET A 264 -55.42 -19.37 -26.46
N LEU A 265 -55.26 -19.33 -25.13
CA LEU A 265 -55.84 -20.30 -24.20
C LEU A 265 -57.37 -20.23 -24.22
N ALA A 266 -57.94 -19.02 -24.15
CA ALA A 266 -59.37 -18.80 -24.25
C ALA A 266 -59.95 -19.18 -25.62
N GLU A 267 -59.29 -18.82 -26.73
CA GLU A 267 -59.69 -19.24 -28.08
C GLU A 267 -59.71 -20.77 -28.22
N THR A 268 -58.74 -21.46 -27.62
CA THR A 268 -58.67 -22.93 -27.61
C THR A 268 -59.85 -23.53 -26.84
N PHE A 269 -60.16 -22.99 -25.65
CA PHE A 269 -61.32 -23.41 -24.87
C PHE A 269 -62.65 -23.16 -25.60
N ILE A 270 -62.81 -21.96 -26.19
CA ILE A 270 -64.00 -21.58 -26.97
C ILE A 270 -64.23 -22.53 -28.16
N ASN A 271 -63.16 -22.92 -28.85
CA ASN A 271 -63.24 -23.86 -29.96
C ASN A 271 -63.61 -25.28 -29.49
N TYR A 272 -63.08 -25.74 -28.35
CA TYR A 272 -63.46 -27.03 -27.76
C TYR A 272 -64.93 -27.05 -27.32
N ALA A 273 -65.40 -25.98 -26.66
CA ALA A 273 -66.78 -25.80 -26.26
C ALA A 273 -67.75 -25.77 -27.46
N ARG A 274 -67.40 -25.03 -28.52
CA ARG A 274 -68.20 -25.00 -29.77
C ARG A 274 -68.30 -26.38 -30.42
N SER A 275 -67.18 -27.11 -30.50
CA SER A 275 -67.15 -28.47 -31.04
C SER A 275 -68.05 -29.44 -30.25
N LYS A 276 -68.13 -29.29 -28.91
CA LYS A 276 -69.08 -30.06 -28.08
C LYS A 276 -70.54 -29.74 -28.43
N MET A 277 -70.90 -28.47 -28.62
CA MET A 277 -72.26 -28.08 -29.03
C MET A 277 -72.61 -28.60 -30.45
N GLU A 278 -71.64 -28.61 -31.38
CA GLU A 278 -71.81 -29.18 -32.71
C GLU A 278 -72.09 -30.69 -32.64
N VAL A 279 -71.36 -31.44 -31.80
CA VAL A 279 -71.62 -32.86 -31.53
C VAL A 279 -73.01 -33.08 -30.91
N ASN A 280 -73.40 -32.26 -29.93
CA ASN A 280 -74.72 -32.32 -29.30
C ASN A 280 -75.85 -32.08 -30.32
N SER A 281 -75.66 -31.13 -31.24
CA SER A 281 -76.57 -30.85 -32.35
C SER A 281 -76.71 -32.04 -33.31
N VAL A 282 -75.59 -32.66 -33.71
CA VAL A 282 -75.60 -33.87 -34.57
C VAL A 282 -76.31 -35.05 -33.89
N ILE A 283 -76.09 -35.26 -32.59
CA ILE A 283 -76.79 -36.31 -31.81
C ILE A 283 -78.30 -36.03 -31.75
N ARG A 284 -78.73 -34.78 -31.48
CA ARG A 284 -80.16 -34.41 -31.52
C ARG A 284 -80.79 -34.67 -32.88
N CYS A 285 -80.11 -34.33 -33.98
CA CYS A 285 -80.57 -34.63 -35.34
C CYS A 285 -80.74 -36.15 -35.58
N ALA A 286 -79.80 -36.96 -35.12
CA ALA A 286 -79.88 -38.42 -35.24
C ALA A 286 -81.00 -39.04 -34.39
N LEU A 287 -81.20 -38.55 -33.15
CA LEU A 287 -82.29 -38.99 -32.27
C LEU A 287 -83.66 -38.66 -32.87
N ASN A 288 -83.85 -37.42 -33.34
CA ASN A 288 -85.08 -36.98 -34.01
C ASN A 288 -85.38 -37.81 -35.27
N ALA A 289 -84.37 -38.09 -36.10
CA ALA A 289 -84.54 -38.97 -37.27
C ALA A 289 -84.94 -40.40 -36.87
N SER A 290 -84.44 -40.91 -35.75
CA SER A 290 -84.76 -42.26 -35.26
C SER A 290 -86.17 -42.40 -34.66
N ALA A 291 -86.77 -41.30 -34.20
CA ALA A 291 -88.14 -41.27 -33.69
C ALA A 291 -89.20 -41.18 -34.81
N GLY A 292 -88.83 -40.70 -36.00
CA GLY A 292 -89.74 -40.53 -37.14
C GLY A 292 -89.97 -41.77 -38.00
N MET A 293 -89.41 -42.94 -37.65
CA MET A 293 -89.45 -44.15 -38.49
C MET A 293 -90.48 -45.22 -38.05
N ASP A 294 -91.14 -45.09 -36.90
CA ASP A 294 -92.04 -46.12 -36.35
C ASP A 294 -93.54 -45.92 -36.71
N SER A 295 -93.84 -45.39 -37.90
CA SER A 295 -95.21 -45.39 -38.46
C SER A 295 -95.22 -45.51 -39.99
N SER A 296 -95.69 -46.64 -40.52
CA SER A 296 -95.69 -46.97 -41.97
C SER A 296 -97.01 -47.55 -42.48
N GLU A 297 -97.13 -47.56 -43.82
CA GLU A 297 -98.18 -48.14 -44.69
C GLU A 297 -99.47 -47.32 -44.88
N PHE A 298 -100.11 -47.25 -46.05
CA PHE A 298 -99.70 -47.53 -47.46
C PHE A 298 -100.77 -47.00 -48.46
N ASP A 299 -100.41 -46.33 -49.56
CA ASP A 299 -101.12 -46.48 -50.86
C ASP A 299 -100.29 -46.01 -52.08
N ALA A 300 -100.65 -46.48 -53.28
CA ALA A 300 -99.83 -46.44 -54.50
C ALA A 300 -100.46 -45.69 -55.68
N SER A 301 -99.61 -45.13 -56.55
CA SER A 301 -99.86 -45.05 -58.01
C SER A 301 -98.57 -44.73 -58.79
N GLU A 302 -98.34 -45.46 -59.88
CA GLU A 302 -97.38 -45.13 -60.94
C GLU A 302 -97.79 -43.78 -61.60
N GLU A 303 -96.93 -42.91 -62.13
CA GLU A 303 -96.18 -43.09 -63.39
C GLU A 303 -95.16 -41.94 -63.63
N GLU A 304 -94.27 -42.13 -64.62
CA GLU A 304 -93.39 -41.16 -65.33
C GLU A 304 -92.47 -40.17 -64.59
N THR A 305 -91.16 -40.32 -64.86
CA THR A 305 -90.14 -39.28 -64.66
C THR A 305 -90.26 -38.16 -65.71
N PRO A 306 -89.77 -36.92 -65.43
CA PRO A 306 -88.47 -36.60 -66.02
C PRO A 306 -87.51 -35.72 -65.18
N LYS A 307 -86.25 -36.19 -65.13
CA LYS A 307 -84.96 -35.48 -64.98
C LYS A 307 -84.99 -33.96 -64.69
N GLY A 308 -84.69 -33.58 -63.43
CA GLY A 308 -84.17 -32.26 -63.05
C GLY A 308 -82.69 -32.32 -62.67
N ARG A 309 -81.84 -31.48 -63.27
CA ARG A 309 -80.40 -31.33 -62.94
C ARG A 309 -80.19 -30.16 -61.97
N THR A 310 -79.26 -30.29 -61.02
CA THR A 310 -78.32 -29.23 -60.55
C THR A 310 -77.31 -29.86 -59.56
N ALA A 311 -76.01 -29.93 -59.83
CA ALA A 311 -74.99 -28.86 -59.84
C ALA A 311 -74.06 -28.79 -58.60
N LEU A 312 -73.88 -29.88 -57.84
CA LEU A 312 -72.79 -29.99 -56.84
C LEU A 312 -71.76 -31.13 -57.09
N SER A 313 -71.95 -31.97 -58.10
CA SER A 313 -71.01 -33.04 -58.48
C SER A 313 -69.85 -32.57 -59.37
N LYS A 314 -69.27 -31.39 -59.09
CA LYS A 314 -68.25 -30.74 -59.95
C LYS A 314 -67.09 -30.04 -59.22
N ILE A 315 -66.95 -30.22 -57.91
CA ILE A 315 -65.85 -29.61 -57.11
C ILE A 315 -65.10 -30.66 -56.26
N LEU A 316 -64.99 -31.88 -56.79
CA LEU A 316 -64.05 -32.90 -56.30
C LEU A 316 -63.66 -33.80 -57.47
N ASP A 317 -62.81 -33.24 -58.35
CA ASP A 317 -61.90 -33.97 -59.25
C ASP A 317 -60.97 -32.97 -59.96
N LYS A 318 -60.09 -32.33 -59.18
CA LYS A 318 -58.75 -31.82 -59.57
C LYS A 318 -57.99 -31.27 -58.38
#